data_AF-A0A7L2QE63-F1
#
_entry.id   AF-A0A7L2QE63-F1
#
_cell.length_a   1.000
_cell.length_b   1.000
_cell.length_c   1.000
_cell.angle_alpha   90.00
_cell.angle_beta   90.00
_cell.angle_gamma   90.00
#
_symmetry.space_group_name_H-M   'P 1'
#
loop_
_entity.id
_entity.type
_entity.pdbx_description
1 polymer ?
#
loop_
_entity_poly.entity_id
_entity_poly.type
_entity_poly.pdbx_seq_one_letter_code
_entity_poly.pdbx_strand_id
1 'polypeptide(L)' 'VAKDLGLPLPVLGDRGVRIVERGRTHYFAVHGKTGHLVTAETIDREQLCPLVEKCVLRCELIVEGEM' A
#
# COMPACT_ATOMS: atom_id res chain seq x y z
N VAL A 1 -8.90 -3.74 -1.30
CA VAL A 1 -7.63 -4.22 -0.68
C VAL A 1 -7.87 -4.86 0.67
N ALA A 2 -8.41 -4.16 1.66
CA ALA A 2 -8.75 -4.74 2.96
C ALA A 2 -9.63 -6.00 2.88
N LYS A 3 -10.74 -5.90 2.14
CA LYS A 3 -11.68 -7.00 1.93
C LYS A 3 -11.03 -8.16 1.15
N ASP A 4 -10.18 -7.84 0.18
CA ASP A 4 -9.44 -8.83 -0.62
C ASP A 4 -8.36 -9.54 0.22
N LEU A 5 -7.79 -8.84 1.20
CA LEU A 5 -6.84 -9.36 2.18
C LEU A 5 -7.51 -10.02 3.40
N GLY A 6 -8.85 -10.06 3.45
CA GLY A 6 -9.61 -10.62 4.58
C GLY A 6 -9.51 -9.81 5.88
N LEU A 7 -9.08 -8.56 5.82
CA LEU A 7 -8.89 -7.69 6.99
C LEU A 7 -10.19 -6.94 7.33
N PRO A 8 -10.64 -6.96 8.60
CA PRO A 8 -11.79 -6.17 9.02
C PRO A 8 -11.49 -4.66 8.93
N LEU A 9 -12.41 -3.87 8.36
CA LEU A 9 -12.28 -2.40 8.31
C LEU A 9 -11.96 -1.73 9.66
N PRO A 10 -12.61 -2.09 10.80
CA PRO A 10 -12.25 -1.48 12.09
C PRO A 10 -10.81 -1.78 12.52
N VAL A 11 -10.23 -2.90 12.09
CA VAL A 11 -8.83 -3.24 12.36
C VAL A 11 -7.86 -2.30 11.63
N LEU A 12 -8.27 -1.70 10.51
CA LEU A 12 -7.44 -0.77 9.74
C LEU A 12 -7.53 0.69 10.22
N GLY A 13 -8.62 1.02 10.92
CA GLY A 13 -8.84 2.35 11.48
C GLY A 13 -8.22 2.53 12.87
N ASP A 14 -8.25 1.48 13.71
CA ASP A 14 -7.69 1.50 15.06
C ASP A 14 -6.23 1.04 15.15
N ARG A 15 -5.78 0.18 14.22
CA ARG A 15 -4.43 -0.38 14.27
C ARG A 15 -3.56 0.28 13.21
N GLY A 16 -2.30 0.56 13.56
CA GLY A 16 -1.34 1.16 12.65
C GLY A 16 -1.11 0.27 11.43
N VAL A 17 -1.79 0.55 10.33
CA VAL A 17 -1.52 -0.10 9.04
C VAL A 17 -0.40 0.66 8.37
N ARG A 18 0.71 -0.04 8.11
CA ARG A 18 1.83 0.56 7.38
C ARG A 18 2.10 -0.22 6.11
N ILE A 19 2.21 0.52 5.01
CA ILE A 19 2.68 -0.04 3.75
C ILE A 19 4.20 0.08 3.71
N VAL A 20 4.86 -1.03 3.41
CA VAL A 20 6.28 -1.13 3.18
C VAL A 20 6.50 -1.36 1.69
N GLU A 21 7.31 -0.52 1.07
CA GLU A 21 7.65 -0.62 -0.33
C GLU A 21 9.13 -0.90 -0.49
N ARG A 22 9.49 -1.61 -1.55
CA ARG A 22 10.89 -1.76 -1.95
C ARG A 22 11.35 -0.45 -2.60
N GLY A 23 11.70 0.53 -1.78
CA GLY A 23 12.12 1.86 -2.22
C GLY A 23 12.29 2.83 -1.05
N ARG A 24 12.67 4.08 -1.37
CA ARG A 24 12.70 5.18 -0.40
C ARG A 24 11.39 5.97 -0.34
N THR A 25 10.56 5.83 -1.36
CA THR A 25 9.35 6.61 -1.58
C THR A 25 8.15 5.73 -1.27
N HIS A 26 7.12 6.28 -0.64
CA HIS A 26 5.90 5.55 -0.29
C HIS A 26 4.80 5.96 -1.28
N TYR A 27 4.70 5.22 -2.39
CA TYR A 27 3.75 5.51 -3.46
C TYR A 27 2.31 5.14 -3.11
N PHE A 28 2.12 4.14 -2.26
CA PHE A 28 0.81 3.63 -1.85
C PHE A 28 0.53 3.93 -0.38
N ALA A 29 -0.74 4.18 -0.07
CA ALA A 29 -1.28 4.26 1.29
C ALA A 29 -2.61 3.50 1.38
N VAL A 30 -3.00 3.11 2.60
CA VAL A 30 -4.32 2.52 2.86
C VAL A 30 -5.21 3.53 3.55
N HIS A 31 -6.41 3.72 3.01
CA HIS A 31 -7.42 4.55 3.62
C HIS A 31 -8.04 3.83 4.82
N GLY A 32 -7.71 4.23 6.05
CA GLY A 32 -8.11 3.51 7.28
C GLY A 32 -9.61 3.29 7.46
N LYS A 33 -10.47 4.15 6.89
CA LYS A 33 -11.94 3.99 7.00
C LYS A 33 -12.55 3.01 6.00
N THR A 34 -11.95 2.88 4.82
CA THR A 34 -12.52 2.09 3.71
C THR A 34 -11.67 0.87 3.38
N GLY A 35 -10.44 0.82 3.89
CA GLY A 35 -9.49 -0.25 3.59
C GLY A 35 -9.09 -0.31 2.12
N HIS A 36 -9.25 0.80 1.40
CA HIS A 36 -8.85 0.91 0.00
C HIS A 36 -7.39 1.34 -0.10
N LEU A 37 -6.67 0.73 -1.04
CA LEU A 37 -5.33 1.19 -1.40
C LEU A 37 -5.50 2.42 -2.29
N VAL A 38 -4.84 3.49 -1.90
CA VAL A 38 -4.81 4.77 -2.60
C VAL A 38 -3.37 5.12 -2.91
N THR A 39 -3.15 5.89 -3.97
CA THR A 39 -1.82 6.44 -4.28
C THR A 39 -1.56 7.65 -3.38
N ALA A 40 -0.52 7.58 -2.56
CA ALA A 40 -0.09 8.68 -1.69
C ALA A 40 0.77 9.70 -2.44
N GLU A 41 1.59 9.22 -3.37
CA GLU A 41 2.49 10.04 -4.18
C GLU A 41 2.32 9.77 -5.69
N THR A 42 2.82 10.69 -6.52
CA THR A 42 2.78 10.56 -7.97
C THR A 42 3.72 9.43 -8.42
N ILE A 43 3.14 8.42 -9.08
CA ILE A 43 3.88 7.29 -9.66
C ILE A 43 4.27 7.66 -11.08
N ASP A 44 5.50 8.12 -11.26
CA ASP A 44 6.04 8.41 -12.59
C ASP A 44 6.70 7.15 -13.18
N ARG A 45 6.07 6.59 -14.22
CA ARG A 45 6.53 5.35 -14.87
C ARG A 45 7.91 5.52 -15.51
N GLU A 46 8.21 6.70 -16.07
CA GLU A 46 9.48 6.95 -16.75
C GLU A 46 10.63 7.11 -15.75
N GLN A 47 10.36 7.67 -14.57
CA GLN A 47 11.33 7.71 -13.47
C GLN A 47 11.56 6.33 -12.85
N LEU A 48 10.52 5.50 -12.73
CA LEU A 48 10.60 4.20 -12.05
C LEU A 48 11.08 3.06 -12.96
N CYS A 49 10.59 3.03 -14.20
CA CYS A 49 10.76 1.94 -15.15
C CYS A 49 10.90 2.48 -16.58
N PRO A 50 11.97 3.24 -16.90
CA PRO A 50 12.10 3.92 -18.19
C PRO A 50 12.12 2.97 -19.39
N LEU A 51 12.66 1.75 -19.21
CA LEU A 51 12.94 0.81 -20.30
C LEU A 51 12.17 -0.52 -20.17
N VAL A 52 11.18 -0.59 -19.27
CA VAL A 52 10.47 -1.86 -18.97
C VAL A 52 9.05 -1.80 -19.54
N GLU A 53 8.70 -2.78 -20.39
CA GLU A 53 7.34 -2.91 -20.97
C GLU A 53 6.26 -3.14 -19.90
N LYS A 54 6.57 -3.91 -18.86
CA LYS A 54 5.71 -4.12 -17.69
C LYS A 54 6.41 -3.68 -16.41
N CYS A 55 6.05 -2.50 -15.91
CA CYS A 55 6.49 -2.02 -14.60
C CYS A 55 5.54 -2.56 -13.52
N VAL A 56 6.07 -3.34 -12.58
CA VAL A 56 5.31 -3.88 -11.45
C VAL A 56 5.92 -3.33 -10.17
N LEU A 57 5.12 -2.56 -9.44
CA LEU A 57 5.48 -2.09 -8.11
C LEU A 57 4.97 -3.09 -7.08
N ARG A 58 5.87 -3.55 -6.21
CA ARG A 58 5.54 -4.46 -5.11
C ARG A 58 5.50 -3.67 -3.82
N CYS A 59 4.37 -3.78 -3.13
CA CYS A 59 4.19 -3.27 -1.79
C CYS A 59 3.77 -4.41 -0.87
N GLU A 60 4.22 -4.33 0.36
CA GLU A 60 3.85 -5.21 1.45
C GLU A 60 3.01 -4.41 2.44
N LEU A 61 1.88 -4.98 2.86
CA LEU A 61 1.01 -4.34 3.82
C LEU A 61 1.20 -5.03 5.16
N ILE A 62 1.65 -4.26 6.15
CA ILE A 62 1.81 -4.73 7.53
C ILE A 62 0.63 -4.18 8.33
N VAL A 63 -0.14 -5.09 8.92
CA VAL A 63 -1.15 -4.75 9.92
C VAL A 63 -0.53 -5.08 11.27
N GLU A 64 -0.27 -4.06 12.08
CA GLU A 64 0.09 -4.31 13.47
C GLU A 64 -1.16 -4.84 14.21
N GLY A 65 -1.12 -6.12 14.58
CA GLY A 65 -2.14 -6.77 15.40
C GLY A 65 -1.48 -7.36 16.64
N GLU A 66 -2.08 -7.10 17.80
CA GLU A 66 -1.64 -7.63 19.09
C GLU A 66 -1.40 -9.15 19.07
N MET A 67 -0.33 -9.54 19.75
CA MET A 67 -0.02 -10.88 20.23
C MET A 67 -1.10 -11.41 21.16
#